data_AF-A0A9E3M358-F1
#
_entry.id   AF-A0A9E3M358-F1
#
_cell.length_a   1.000
_cell.length_b   1.000
_cell.length_c   1.000
_cell.angle_alpha   90.00
_cell.angle_beta   90.00
_cell.angle_gamma   90.00
#
_symmetry.space_group_name_H-M   'P 1'
#
loop_
_entity.id
_entity.type
_entity.pdbx_description
1 polymer ?
#
loop_
_entity_poly.entity_id
_entity_poly.type
_entity_poly.pdbx_seq_one_letter_code
_entity_poly.pdbx_strand_id
1 'polypeptide(L)'
;MTEINATEVNENGDSPENAYPKTGLVIVGILQVLLGGLAVLVAPMMIIGMVVEKAHPEASGPTPSAVMMIPGIIIYLGIGTWLIWMGIGSIKARRWARSLILVSSWLGLITGLGGLIYMSLMVPDMSSEMAKGKEITPAMAAVMKWAMIGFMASVGVIIPGVLILFYSRKKVKDTFEHRDPRIIWTDKCPLPILFLSGLCVVGALSMLNLGFNNWIMPFFGTILTGMAGATVGMVTMLLLGYAAWGIYKLNIKAWWLAAWITIAGALSMAITFSQVSLLEFFDKTGLPEQQLEMLKQAITKNEVAIEILFVVQLIVYFSFLLYMKRYFNAQSSRELHT
;
A
#
# COMPACT_ATOMS: atom_id res chain seq x y z
N MET A 1 19.37 51.75 35.55
CA MET A 1 17.93 51.44 35.59
C MET A 1 17.54 51.04 34.20
N THR A 2 17.47 49.73 33.96
CA THR A 2 17.27 49.16 32.63
C THR A 2 15.91 48.47 32.67
N GLU A 3 14.91 49.07 32.03
CA GLU A 3 13.58 48.49 31.90
C GLU A 3 13.66 47.25 31.01
N ILE A 4 13.56 46.08 31.64
CA ILE A 4 13.26 44.84 30.95
C ILE A 4 11.76 44.87 30.70
N ASN A 5 11.38 45.29 29.48
CA ASN A 5 10.00 45.24 29.04
C ASN A 5 9.58 43.77 28.97
N ALA A 6 8.67 43.41 29.88
CA ALA A 6 8.05 42.10 29.94
C ALA A 6 7.31 41.85 28.62
N THR A 7 7.87 40.96 27.81
CA THR A 7 7.13 40.26 26.76
C THR A 7 5.84 39.73 27.36
N GLU A 8 4.71 40.22 26.84
CA GLU A 8 3.37 39.74 27.11
C GLU A 8 3.35 38.21 27.07
N VAL A 9 3.31 37.62 28.25
CA VAL A 9 2.89 36.25 28.43
C VAL A 9 1.40 36.26 28.11
N ASN A 10 1.07 35.86 26.88
CA ASN A 10 -0.30 35.61 26.47
C ASN A 10 -0.98 34.73 27.54
N GLU A 11 -2.26 34.96 27.88
CA GLU A 11 -2.97 34.37 29.04
C GLU A 11 -2.93 32.82 29.14
N ASN A 12 -2.38 32.15 28.12
CA ASN A 12 -2.14 30.71 28.09
C ASN A 12 -0.70 30.28 28.50
N GLY A 13 0.19 31.20 28.92
CA GLY A 13 1.54 30.85 29.38
C GLY A 13 2.50 30.34 28.29
N ASP A 14 2.08 30.27 27.03
CA ASP A 14 2.90 29.80 25.92
C ASP A 14 3.72 30.96 25.34
N SER A 15 5.05 30.90 25.44
CA SER A 15 5.95 31.78 24.69
C SER A 15 5.66 31.69 23.18
N PRO A 16 5.74 32.78 22.40
CA PRO A 16 5.45 32.78 20.95
C PRO A 16 6.32 31.80 20.15
N GLU A 17 7.45 31.36 20.69
CA GLU A 17 8.34 30.33 20.11
C GLU A 17 7.76 28.90 20.17
N ASN A 18 6.75 28.67 21.02
CA ASN A 18 6.11 27.38 21.29
C ASN A 18 4.70 27.24 20.69
N ALA A 19 4.28 28.12 19.77
CA ALA A 19 3.01 27.97 19.07
C ALA A 19 2.97 26.65 18.28
N TYR A 20 2.42 25.61 18.90
CA TYR A 20 2.28 24.27 18.32
C TYR A 20 1.57 24.37 16.96
N PRO A 21 1.98 23.61 15.93
CA PRO A 21 1.37 23.61 14.58
C PRO A 21 -0.05 23.00 14.57
N LYS A 22 -0.96 23.48 15.42
CA LYS A 22 -2.37 23.08 15.53
C LYS A 22 -3.06 23.26 14.18
N THR A 23 -2.85 24.41 13.52
CA THR A 23 -3.41 24.71 12.20
C THR A 23 -2.96 23.72 11.14
N GLY A 24 -1.68 23.33 11.14
CA GLY A 24 -1.16 22.34 10.19
C GLY A 24 -1.79 20.96 10.36
N LEU A 25 -1.95 20.49 11.60
CA LEU A 25 -2.59 19.21 11.91
C LEU A 25 -4.05 19.16 11.46
N VAL A 26 -4.77 20.27 11.65
CA VAL A 26 -6.18 20.40 11.23
C VAL A 26 -6.27 20.40 9.71
N ILE A 27 -5.44 21.19 9.01
CA ILE A 27 -5.44 21.25 7.53
C ILE A 27 -5.13 19.86 6.95
N VAL A 28 -4.05 19.23 7.39
CA VAL A 28 -3.66 17.90 6.87
C VAL A 28 -4.73 16.85 7.18
N GLY A 29 -5.32 16.90 8.38
CA GLY A 29 -6.40 15.99 8.75
C GLY A 29 -7.68 16.18 7.92
N ILE A 30 -8.07 17.43 7.62
CA ILE A 30 -9.19 17.72 6.71
C ILE A 30 -8.90 17.19 5.31
N LEU A 31 -7.70 17.44 4.78
CA LEU A 31 -7.29 16.92 3.47
C LEU A 31 -7.35 15.38 3.42
N GLN A 32 -6.94 14.67 4.48
CA GLN A 32 -7.07 13.22 4.57
C GLN A 32 -8.53 12.74 4.57
N VAL A 33 -9.41 13.44 5.29
CA VAL A 33 -10.85 13.12 5.31
C VAL A 33 -11.47 13.33 3.93
N LEU A 34 -11.14 14.44 3.25
CA LEU A 34 -11.61 14.72 1.90
C LEU A 34 -11.10 13.67 0.90
N LEU A 35 -9.82 13.31 0.96
CA LEU A 35 -9.24 12.27 0.12
C LEU A 35 -9.89 10.90 0.38
N GLY A 36 -10.16 10.57 1.66
CA GLY A 36 -10.88 9.35 2.02
C GLY A 36 -12.32 9.35 1.50
N GLY A 37 -13.02 10.50 1.56
CA GLY A 37 -14.34 10.67 0.96
C GLY A 37 -14.33 10.47 -0.56
N LEU A 38 -13.34 11.05 -1.26
CA LEU A 38 -13.14 10.82 -2.69
C LEU A 38 -12.88 9.33 -3.00
N ALA A 39 -12.06 8.65 -2.21
CA ALA A 39 -11.81 7.22 -2.38
C ALA A 39 -13.09 6.38 -2.19
N VAL A 40 -13.94 6.72 -1.22
CA VAL A 40 -15.26 6.06 -1.04
C VAL A 40 -16.17 6.31 -2.24
N LEU A 41 -16.12 7.50 -2.87
CA LEU A 41 -16.92 7.81 -4.06
C LEU A 41 -16.50 7.03 -5.32
N VAL A 42 -15.27 6.51 -5.38
CA VAL A 42 -14.84 5.64 -6.48
C VAL A 42 -15.66 4.34 -6.51
N ALA A 43 -16.05 3.79 -5.36
CA ALA A 43 -16.83 2.55 -5.28
C ALA A 43 -18.20 2.64 -5.99
N PRO A 44 -19.09 3.61 -5.70
CA PRO A 44 -20.35 3.75 -6.44
C PRO A 44 -20.12 4.11 -7.91
N MET A 45 -19.06 4.84 -8.27
CA MET A 45 -18.72 5.08 -9.68
C MET A 45 -18.38 3.77 -10.42
N MET A 46 -17.61 2.87 -9.79
CA MET A 46 -17.33 1.54 -10.35
C MET A 46 -18.62 0.72 -10.51
N ILE A 47 -19.54 0.78 -9.54
CA ILE A 47 -20.83 0.09 -9.62
C ILE A 47 -21.70 0.64 -10.74
N ILE A 48 -21.80 1.97 -10.86
CA ILE A 48 -22.53 2.62 -11.95
C ILE A 48 -21.91 2.22 -13.30
N GLY A 49 -20.58 2.20 -13.41
CA GLY A 49 -19.87 1.73 -14.60
C GLY A 49 -20.32 0.32 -15.01
N MET A 50 -20.36 -0.62 -14.07
CA MET A 50 -20.83 -1.99 -14.32
C MET A 50 -22.32 -2.05 -14.75
N VAL A 51 -23.16 -1.17 -14.22
CA VAL A 51 -24.59 -1.11 -14.58
C VAL A 51 -24.78 -0.54 -15.98
N VAL A 52 -24.09 0.56 -16.29
CA VAL A 52 -24.14 1.22 -17.61
C VAL A 52 -23.62 0.28 -18.70
N GLU A 53 -22.54 -0.45 -18.42
CA GLU A 53 -21.99 -1.48 -19.33
C GLU A 53 -23.02 -2.57 -19.63
N LYS A 54 -23.68 -3.12 -18.60
CA LYS A 54 -24.74 -4.12 -18.81
C LYS A 54 -25.93 -3.56 -19.59
N ALA A 55 -26.23 -2.28 -19.44
CA ALA A 55 -27.32 -1.61 -20.16
C ALA A 55 -26.95 -1.28 -21.61
N HIS A 56 -25.66 -1.04 -21.91
CA HIS A 56 -25.17 -0.67 -23.23
C HIS A 56 -23.92 -1.46 -23.65
N PRO A 57 -24.05 -2.77 -23.92
CA PRO A 57 -22.89 -3.62 -24.23
C PRO A 57 -22.11 -3.16 -25.47
N GLU A 58 -22.80 -2.54 -26.44
CA GLU A 58 -22.22 -2.08 -27.70
C GLU A 58 -21.48 -0.74 -27.60
N ALA A 59 -21.71 0.02 -26.52
CA ALA A 59 -21.08 1.35 -26.31
C ALA A 59 -19.84 1.29 -25.39
N SER A 60 -19.58 0.15 -24.77
CA SER A 60 -18.48 -0.07 -23.83
C SER A 60 -17.37 -0.90 -24.46
N GLY A 61 -16.13 -0.40 -24.42
CA GLY A 61 -14.94 -1.16 -24.84
C GLY A 61 -14.66 -2.37 -23.92
N PRO A 62 -13.55 -3.10 -24.12
CA PRO A 62 -13.21 -4.28 -23.31
C PRO A 62 -13.04 -3.93 -21.83
N THR A 63 -14.08 -4.19 -21.05
CA THR A 63 -14.18 -3.90 -19.63
C THR A 63 -13.70 -5.08 -18.78
N PRO A 64 -13.09 -4.82 -17.61
CA PRO A 64 -12.79 -5.86 -16.63
C PRO A 64 -14.06 -6.61 -16.20
N SER A 65 -13.97 -7.92 -15.97
CA SER A 65 -15.11 -8.68 -15.47
C SER A 65 -15.61 -8.13 -14.13
N ALA A 66 -16.92 -8.22 -13.87
CA ALA A 66 -17.50 -7.76 -12.60
C ALA A 66 -16.83 -8.40 -11.37
N VAL A 67 -16.38 -9.65 -11.48
CA VAL A 67 -15.67 -10.36 -10.40
C VAL A 67 -14.33 -9.71 -10.08
N MET A 68 -13.61 -9.22 -11.10
CA MET A 68 -12.33 -8.51 -10.92
C MET A 68 -12.50 -7.11 -10.32
N MET A 69 -13.68 -6.51 -10.45
CA MET A 69 -13.97 -5.19 -9.88
C MET A 69 -14.27 -5.23 -8.37
N ILE A 70 -14.81 -6.34 -7.84
CA ILE A 70 -15.21 -6.46 -6.43
C ILE A 70 -14.03 -6.21 -5.47
N PRO A 71 -12.84 -6.81 -5.66
CA PRO A 71 -11.67 -6.49 -4.83
C PRO A 71 -11.34 -5.01 -4.83
N GLY A 72 -11.40 -4.36 -6.01
CA GLY A 72 -11.15 -2.93 -6.15
C GLY A 72 -12.10 -2.10 -5.29
N ILE A 73 -13.40 -2.40 -5.34
CA ILE A 73 -14.43 -1.73 -4.52
C ILE A 73 -14.12 -1.89 -3.02
N ILE A 74 -13.83 -3.12 -2.58
CA ILE A 74 -13.51 -3.41 -1.18
C ILE A 74 -12.25 -2.65 -0.74
N ILE A 75 -11.21 -2.64 -1.58
CA ILE A 75 -9.96 -1.92 -1.31
C ILE A 75 -10.20 -0.42 -1.19
N TYR A 76 -10.94 0.20 -2.12
CA TYR A 76 -11.23 1.63 -2.07
C TYR A 76 -12.08 2.02 -0.85
N LEU A 77 -13.07 1.22 -0.49
CA LEU A 77 -13.85 1.43 0.75
C LEU A 77 -12.98 1.30 2.00
N GLY A 78 -12.08 0.30 2.02
CA GLY A 78 -11.13 0.09 3.10
C GLY A 78 -10.14 1.26 3.25
N ILE A 79 -9.52 1.68 2.15
CA ILE A 79 -8.59 2.83 2.11
C ILE A 79 -9.32 4.12 2.50
N GLY A 80 -10.53 4.35 1.97
CA GLY A 80 -11.32 5.54 2.29
C GLY A 80 -11.68 5.61 3.77
N THR A 81 -12.17 4.51 4.33
CA THR A 81 -12.47 4.38 5.78
C THR A 81 -11.21 4.60 6.62
N TRP A 82 -10.08 4.02 6.22
CA TRP A 82 -8.79 4.20 6.89
C TRP A 82 -8.35 5.66 6.88
N LEU A 83 -8.38 6.34 5.73
CA LEU A 83 -7.99 7.75 5.59
C LEU A 83 -8.89 8.69 6.40
N ILE A 84 -10.20 8.46 6.40
CA ILE A 84 -11.14 9.24 7.23
C ILE A 84 -10.82 9.04 8.72
N TRP A 85 -10.58 7.80 9.15
CA TRP A 85 -10.24 7.51 10.54
C TRP A 85 -8.90 8.14 10.96
N MET A 86 -7.87 8.04 10.11
CA MET A 86 -6.58 8.68 10.35
C MET A 86 -6.70 10.21 10.37
N GLY A 87 -7.47 10.80 9.46
CA GLY A 87 -7.71 12.24 9.39
C GLY A 87 -8.38 12.78 10.66
N ILE A 88 -9.42 12.10 11.16
CA ILE A 88 -10.05 12.42 12.46
C ILE A 88 -9.04 12.29 13.61
N GLY A 89 -8.21 11.24 13.59
CA GLY A 89 -7.14 11.03 14.55
C GLY A 89 -6.12 12.17 14.55
N SER A 90 -5.75 12.66 13.37
CA SER A 90 -4.84 13.80 13.19
C SER A 90 -5.43 15.11 13.70
N ILE A 91 -6.69 15.41 13.36
CA ILE A 91 -7.38 16.64 13.83
C ILE A 91 -7.44 16.66 15.36
N LYS A 92 -7.70 15.49 15.97
CA LYS A 92 -7.74 15.32 17.43
C LYS A 92 -6.36 15.16 18.08
N ALA A 93 -5.28 15.27 17.31
CA ALA A 93 -3.90 15.05 17.77
C ALA A 93 -3.71 13.76 18.58
N ARG A 94 -4.39 12.67 18.19
CA ARG A 94 -4.26 11.36 18.85
C ARG A 94 -2.93 10.71 18.52
N ARG A 95 -2.19 10.26 19.53
CA ARG A 95 -0.80 9.82 19.35
C ARG A 95 -0.63 8.65 18.38
N TRP A 96 -1.63 7.74 18.32
CA TRP A 96 -1.60 6.57 17.44
C TRP A 96 -1.71 6.96 15.97
N ALA A 97 -2.41 8.06 15.67
CA ALA A 97 -2.66 8.50 14.30
C ALA A 97 -1.34 8.83 13.61
N ARG A 98 -0.42 9.51 14.30
CA ARG A 98 0.90 9.84 13.76
C ARG A 98 1.69 8.60 13.34
N SER A 99 1.82 7.62 14.22
CA SER A 99 2.58 6.40 13.93
C SER A 99 1.95 5.60 12.78
N LEU A 100 0.62 5.46 12.78
CA LEU A 100 -0.09 4.74 11.72
C LEU A 100 -0.05 5.47 10.38
N ILE A 101 -0.19 6.80 10.34
CA ILE A 101 -0.06 7.61 9.12
C ILE A 101 1.35 7.45 8.56
N LEU A 102 2.40 7.51 9.39
CA LEU A 102 3.77 7.31 8.92
C LEU A 102 3.96 5.92 8.31
N VAL A 103 3.47 4.87 8.99
CA VAL A 103 3.54 3.50 8.47
C VAL A 103 2.78 3.37 7.14
N SER A 104 1.52 3.80 7.09
CA SER A 104 0.71 3.70 5.86
C SER A 104 1.26 4.57 4.73
N SER A 105 1.88 5.71 5.03
CA SER A 105 2.50 6.57 4.02
C SER A 105 3.77 5.94 3.46
N TRP A 106 4.62 5.32 4.28
CA TRP A 106 5.78 4.58 3.77
C TRP A 106 5.35 3.38 2.92
N LEU A 107 4.31 2.65 3.34
CA LEU A 107 3.74 1.55 2.57
C LEU A 107 3.22 2.05 1.22
N GLY A 108 2.41 3.10 1.24
CA GLY A 108 1.85 3.71 0.03
C GLY A 108 2.92 4.30 -0.89
N LEU A 109 3.99 4.88 -0.34
CA LEU A 109 5.09 5.44 -1.13
C LEU A 109 5.85 4.33 -1.88
N ILE A 110 6.18 3.23 -1.19
CA ILE A 110 6.91 2.11 -1.80
C ILE A 110 6.05 1.45 -2.88
N THR A 111 4.78 1.16 -2.57
CA THR A 111 3.88 0.54 -3.56
C THR A 111 3.56 1.48 -4.71
N GLY A 112 3.35 2.77 -4.44
CA GLY A 112 3.10 3.79 -5.46
C GLY A 112 4.30 4.02 -6.37
N LEU A 113 5.51 4.04 -5.84
CA LEU A 113 6.73 4.15 -6.65
C LEU A 113 6.93 2.92 -7.54
N GLY A 114 6.76 1.71 -6.98
CA GLY A 114 6.81 0.47 -7.76
C GLY A 114 5.75 0.45 -8.86
N GLY A 115 4.51 0.86 -8.54
CA GLY A 115 3.40 0.97 -9.48
C GLY A 115 3.64 2.00 -10.59
N LEU A 116 4.27 3.13 -10.28
CA LEU A 116 4.65 4.13 -11.28
C LEU A 116 5.73 3.62 -12.24
N ILE A 117 6.74 2.94 -11.71
CA ILE A 117 7.79 2.33 -12.54
C ILE A 117 7.14 1.30 -13.46
N TYR A 118 6.33 0.41 -12.90
CA TYR A 118 5.60 -0.60 -13.66
C TYR A 118 4.71 0.02 -14.76
N MET A 119 3.88 1.01 -14.42
CA MET A 119 3.03 1.68 -15.41
C MET A 119 3.85 2.41 -16.48
N SER A 120 4.95 3.05 -16.12
CA SER A 120 5.80 3.74 -17.09
C SER A 120 6.38 2.77 -18.14
N LEU A 121 6.63 1.51 -17.76
CA LEU A 121 7.07 0.46 -18.66
C LEU A 121 5.93 -0.07 -19.56
N MET A 122 4.70 -0.13 -19.07
CA MET A 122 3.55 -0.66 -19.84
C MET A 122 2.90 0.36 -20.78
N VAL A 123 2.97 1.65 -20.45
CA VAL A 123 2.24 2.70 -21.15
C VAL A 123 2.52 2.81 -22.67
N PRO A 124 3.77 2.63 -23.18
CA PRO A 124 4.01 2.69 -24.62
C PRO A 124 3.13 1.72 -25.41
N ASP A 125 2.94 0.50 -24.87
CA ASP A 125 2.18 -0.55 -25.55
C ASP A 125 0.68 -0.27 -25.51
N MET A 126 0.17 0.20 -24.36
CA MET A 126 -1.23 0.64 -24.25
C MET A 126 -1.56 1.76 -25.25
N SER A 127 -0.65 2.72 -25.42
CA SER A 127 -0.86 3.83 -26.35
C SER A 127 -0.87 3.40 -27.81
N SER A 128 -0.07 2.40 -28.19
CA SER A 128 -0.09 1.85 -29.55
C SER A 128 -1.35 1.06 -29.85
N GLU A 129 -1.90 0.33 -28.88
CA GLU A 129 -3.15 -0.41 -29.07
C GLU A 129 -4.36 0.52 -29.11
N MET A 130 -4.40 1.54 -28.24
CA MET A 130 -5.47 2.56 -28.26
C MET A 130 -5.50 3.35 -29.58
N ALA A 131 -4.33 3.60 -30.20
CA ALA A 131 -4.26 4.27 -31.50
C ALA A 131 -4.81 3.42 -32.66
N LYS A 132 -4.93 2.09 -32.49
CA LYS A 132 -5.58 1.20 -33.49
C LYS A 132 -7.11 1.31 -33.44
N GLY A 133 -7.67 1.66 -32.27
CA GLY A 133 -9.07 2.04 -32.14
C GLY A 133 -9.29 3.41 -32.76
N LYS A 134 -10.05 3.48 -33.86
CA LYS A 134 -10.23 4.67 -34.73
C LYS A 134 -10.75 5.96 -34.06
N GLU A 135 -10.99 5.98 -32.75
CA GLU A 135 -11.67 7.07 -32.06
C GLU A 135 -10.77 7.96 -31.19
N ILE A 136 -9.52 7.56 -30.90
CA ILE A 136 -8.63 8.34 -30.02
C ILE A 136 -7.51 8.98 -30.85
N THR A 137 -7.54 10.31 -30.97
CA THR A 137 -6.43 11.03 -31.61
C THR A 137 -5.12 10.87 -30.82
N PRO A 138 -3.94 10.90 -31.46
CA PRO A 138 -2.65 10.79 -30.75
C PRO A 138 -2.47 11.82 -29.63
N ALA A 139 -3.03 13.03 -29.80
CA ALA A 139 -3.03 14.07 -28.79
C ALA A 139 -3.87 13.71 -27.56
N MET A 140 -5.07 13.15 -27.76
CA MET A 140 -5.92 12.67 -26.66
C MET A 140 -5.27 11.52 -25.89
N ALA A 141 -4.64 10.58 -26.59
CA ALA A 141 -3.90 9.48 -25.96
C ALA A 141 -2.73 10.00 -25.09
N ALA A 142 -1.98 10.99 -25.58
CA ALA A 142 -0.91 11.61 -24.81
C ALA A 142 -1.44 12.34 -23.55
N VAL A 143 -2.53 13.10 -23.67
CA VAL A 143 -3.16 13.78 -22.53
C VAL A 143 -3.62 12.77 -21.49
N MET A 144 -4.32 11.70 -21.91
CA MET A 144 -4.80 10.66 -21.02
C MET A 144 -3.64 9.93 -20.32
N LYS A 145 -2.57 9.61 -21.05
CA LYS A 145 -1.33 9.03 -20.50
C LYS A 145 -0.76 9.91 -19.38
N TRP A 146 -0.51 11.19 -19.66
CA TRP A 146 0.10 12.08 -18.68
C TRP A 146 -0.83 12.40 -17.52
N ALA A 147 -2.15 12.47 -17.76
CA ALA A 147 -3.14 12.60 -16.71
C ALA A 147 -3.12 11.38 -15.77
N MET A 148 -3.08 10.16 -16.31
CA MET A 148 -3.01 8.92 -15.53
C MET A 148 -1.72 8.84 -14.72
N ILE A 149 -0.56 9.07 -15.36
CA ILE A 149 0.75 9.08 -14.67
C ILE A 149 0.78 10.17 -13.59
N GLY A 150 0.32 11.38 -13.92
CA GLY A 150 0.27 12.50 -12.98
C GLY A 150 -0.63 12.22 -11.78
N PHE A 151 -1.80 11.60 -12.01
CA PHE A 151 -2.71 11.19 -10.93
C PHE A 151 -2.09 10.10 -10.05
N MET A 152 -1.53 9.05 -10.65
CA MET A 152 -0.84 7.98 -9.89
C MET A 152 0.37 8.52 -9.13
N ALA A 153 1.12 9.46 -9.70
CA ALA A 153 2.26 10.09 -9.04
C ALA A 153 1.81 10.95 -7.87
N SER A 154 0.71 11.69 -8.05
CA SER A 154 0.12 12.50 -7.00
C SER A 154 -0.34 11.65 -5.82
N VAL A 155 -1.13 10.61 -6.09
CA VAL A 155 -1.73 9.75 -5.04
C VAL A 155 -0.73 8.77 -4.45
N GLY A 156 0.09 8.14 -5.27
CA GLY A 156 1.01 7.07 -4.87
C GLY A 156 2.36 7.56 -4.35
N VAL A 157 2.79 8.77 -4.68
CA VAL A 157 4.13 9.26 -4.30
C VAL A 157 4.10 10.61 -3.61
N ILE A 158 3.48 11.64 -4.23
CA ILE A 158 3.51 13.00 -3.69
C ILE A 158 2.77 13.08 -2.36
N ILE A 159 1.52 12.60 -2.29
CA ILE A 159 0.73 12.66 -1.06
C ILE A 159 1.42 11.87 0.08
N PRO A 160 1.81 10.60 -0.08
CA PRO A 160 2.54 9.87 0.94
C PRO A 160 3.86 10.55 1.34
N GLY A 161 4.60 11.09 0.37
CA GLY A 161 5.84 11.84 0.62
C GLY A 161 5.62 13.09 1.47
N VAL A 162 4.61 13.89 1.16
CA VAL A 162 4.24 15.08 1.94
C VAL A 162 3.83 14.70 3.36
N LEU A 163 3.05 13.63 3.53
CA LEU A 163 2.66 13.12 4.84
C LEU A 163 3.88 12.66 5.66
N ILE A 164 4.81 11.92 5.05
CA ILE A 164 6.06 11.51 5.70
C ILE A 164 6.84 12.74 6.16
N LEU A 165 7.07 13.71 5.26
CA LEU A 165 7.83 14.93 5.58
C LEU A 165 7.18 15.76 6.69
N PHE A 166 5.84 15.82 6.73
CA PHE A 166 5.11 16.57 7.74
C PHE A 166 5.13 15.87 9.11
N TYR A 167 4.73 14.59 9.18
CA TYR A 167 4.62 13.85 10.45
C TYR A 167 5.96 13.40 11.05
N SER A 168 7.03 13.45 10.26
CA SER A 168 8.40 13.18 10.75
C SER A 168 9.01 14.37 11.49
N ARG A 169 8.43 15.59 11.38
CA ARG A 169 8.97 16.79 12.06
C ARG A 169 8.87 16.67 13.58
N LYS A 170 9.95 17.05 14.27
CA LYS A 170 10.02 17.07 15.74
C LYS A 170 8.88 17.88 16.37
N LYS A 171 8.62 19.10 15.88
CA LYS A 171 7.50 19.94 16.37
C LYS A 171 6.13 19.25 16.29
N VAL A 172 5.88 18.48 15.23
CA VAL A 172 4.64 17.72 15.08
C VAL A 172 4.58 16.60 16.11
N LYS A 173 5.67 15.83 16.25
CA LYS A 173 5.80 14.80 17.30
C LYS A 173 5.50 15.37 18.70
N ASP A 174 6.16 16.46 19.07
CA ASP A 174 6.04 17.07 20.39
C ASP A 174 4.60 17.55 20.65
N THR A 175 3.91 18.04 19.60
CA THR A 175 2.49 18.41 19.69
C THR A 175 1.60 17.22 20.01
N PHE A 176 1.81 16.07 19.37
CA PHE A 176 1.06 14.84 19.66
C PHE A 176 1.33 14.33 21.08
N GLU A 177 2.59 14.36 21.53
CA GLU A 177 2.98 13.90 22.87
C GLU A 177 2.44 14.82 23.98
N HIS A 178 2.40 16.13 23.74
CA HIS A 178 1.83 17.09 24.68
C HIS A 178 0.30 16.99 24.78
N ARG A 179 -0.39 16.80 23.64
CA ARG A 179 -1.87 16.74 23.58
C ARG A 179 -2.43 15.40 24.06
N ASP A 180 -1.71 14.31 23.85
CA ASP A 180 -2.12 12.97 24.25
C ASP A 180 -0.97 12.29 25.02
N PRO A 181 -0.79 12.62 26.32
CA PRO A 181 0.33 12.14 27.12
C PRO A 181 0.22 10.65 27.46
N ARG A 182 -0.95 10.03 27.22
CA ARG A 182 -1.17 8.62 27.52
C ARG A 182 -0.24 7.76 26.65
N ILE A 183 0.41 6.79 27.28
CA ILE A 183 1.15 5.75 26.55
C ILE A 183 0.12 4.85 25.88
N ILE A 184 0.16 4.80 24.56
CA ILE A 184 -0.75 4.02 23.75
C ILE A 184 -0.05 2.78 23.18
N TRP A 185 -0.83 1.90 22.58
CA TRP A 185 -0.36 0.63 22.06
C TRP A 185 0.74 0.78 20.98
N THR A 186 0.68 1.82 20.14
CA THR A 186 1.71 2.05 19.10
C THR A 186 3.06 2.50 19.66
N ASP A 187 3.12 3.03 20.88
CA ASP A 187 4.38 3.48 21.49
C ASP A 187 5.22 2.32 22.02
N LYS A 188 4.56 1.19 22.29
CA LYS A 188 5.21 -0.03 22.80
C LYS A 188 6.06 -0.71 21.73
N CYS A 189 5.89 -0.33 20.46
CA CYS A 189 6.54 -0.94 19.33
C CYS A 189 7.33 0.12 18.53
N PRO A 190 8.63 -0.09 18.27
CA PRO A 190 9.40 0.79 17.41
C PRO A 190 8.74 0.94 16.03
N LEU A 191 8.74 2.16 15.48
CA LEU A 191 8.09 2.46 14.19
C LEU A 191 8.50 1.49 13.05
N PRO A 192 9.77 1.09 12.89
CA PRO A 192 10.14 0.14 11.85
C PRO A 192 9.53 -1.27 12.02
N ILE A 193 9.30 -1.70 13.26
CA ILE A 193 8.66 -2.98 13.57
C ILE A 193 7.15 -2.90 13.34
N LEU A 194 6.54 -1.75 13.67
CA LEU A 194 5.14 -1.49 13.33
C LEU A 194 4.94 -1.49 11.80
N PHE A 195 5.89 -0.94 11.04
CA PHE A 195 5.88 -1.01 9.59
C PHE A 195 5.97 -2.45 9.06
N LEU A 196 6.91 -3.25 9.58
CA LEU A 196 7.03 -4.67 9.20
C LEU A 196 5.76 -5.47 9.56
N SER A 197 5.19 -5.25 10.74
CA SER A 197 3.91 -5.87 11.13
C SER A 197 2.78 -5.47 10.16
N GLY A 198 2.72 -4.19 9.79
CA GLY A 198 1.78 -3.68 8.79
C GLY A 198 1.94 -4.34 7.43
N LEU A 199 3.19 -4.57 6.97
CA LEU A 199 3.45 -5.33 5.74
C LEU A 199 2.87 -6.74 5.80
N CYS A 200 3.04 -7.45 6.93
CA CYS A 200 2.46 -8.78 7.11
C CYS A 200 0.92 -8.75 7.11
N VAL A 201 0.29 -7.73 7.70
CA VAL A 201 -1.17 -7.55 7.64
C VAL A 201 -1.64 -7.32 6.20
N VAL A 202 -0.98 -6.41 5.46
CA VAL A 202 -1.31 -6.15 4.05
C VAL A 202 -1.11 -7.41 3.21
N GLY A 203 -0.03 -8.16 3.44
CA GLY A 203 0.21 -9.45 2.78
C GLY A 203 -0.89 -10.46 3.07
N ALA A 204 -1.31 -10.59 4.34
CA ALA A 204 -2.40 -11.48 4.73
C ALA A 204 -3.72 -11.08 4.06
N LEU A 205 -4.07 -9.78 4.06
CA LEU A 205 -5.27 -9.28 3.39
C LEU A 205 -5.20 -9.46 1.87
N SER A 206 -4.01 -9.38 1.28
CA SER A 206 -3.82 -9.61 -0.15
C SER A 206 -4.10 -11.06 -0.55
N MET A 207 -3.93 -12.03 0.35
CA MET A 207 -4.32 -13.42 0.09
C MET A 207 -5.83 -13.58 -0.13
N LEU A 208 -6.67 -12.71 0.46
CA LEU A 208 -8.11 -12.71 0.20
C LEU A 208 -8.44 -12.33 -1.25
N ASN A 209 -7.58 -11.54 -1.90
CA ASN A 209 -7.75 -11.18 -3.30
C ASN A 209 -7.62 -12.41 -4.22
N LEU A 210 -6.89 -13.45 -3.79
CA LEU A 210 -6.79 -14.70 -4.55
C LEU A 210 -8.15 -15.38 -4.72
N GLY A 211 -9.06 -15.23 -3.75
CA GLY A 211 -10.41 -15.81 -3.84
C GLY A 211 -11.26 -15.25 -4.97
N PHE A 212 -10.99 -14.02 -5.41
CA PHE A 212 -11.65 -13.41 -6.57
C PHE A 212 -10.96 -13.77 -7.89
N ASN A 213 -9.77 -14.35 -7.84
CA ASN A 213 -8.96 -14.75 -9.00
C ASN A 213 -8.79 -16.28 -9.03
N ASN A 214 -9.88 -17.03 -8.86
CA ASN A 214 -9.92 -18.50 -8.90
C ASN A 214 -8.92 -19.24 -7.98
N TRP A 215 -8.49 -18.58 -6.90
CA TRP A 215 -7.47 -19.08 -5.98
C TRP A 215 -6.17 -19.49 -6.66
N ILE A 216 -5.74 -18.75 -7.67
CA ILE A 216 -4.52 -19.04 -8.41
C ILE A 216 -3.32 -18.72 -7.53
N MET A 217 -2.54 -19.74 -7.19
CA MET A 217 -1.37 -19.61 -6.33
C MET A 217 -0.17 -20.33 -6.97
N PRO A 218 0.95 -19.63 -7.21
CA PRO A 218 2.18 -20.27 -7.64
C PRO A 218 2.78 -21.07 -6.48
N PHE A 219 3.04 -22.36 -6.73
CA PHE A 219 3.53 -23.30 -5.75
C PHE A 219 4.60 -24.23 -6.35
N PHE A 220 5.87 -23.86 -6.15
CA PHE A 220 7.06 -24.66 -6.46
C PHE A 220 7.03 -25.36 -7.83
N GLY A 221 6.88 -24.60 -8.92
CA GLY A 221 6.87 -25.15 -10.28
C GLY A 221 5.48 -25.43 -10.83
N THR A 222 4.45 -25.38 -9.98
CA THR A 222 3.06 -25.63 -10.37
C THR A 222 2.18 -24.44 -10.07
N ILE A 223 1.10 -24.28 -10.84
CA ILE A 223 0.04 -23.31 -10.53
C ILE A 223 -1.12 -24.07 -9.90
N LEU A 224 -1.35 -23.83 -8.62
CA LEU A 224 -2.51 -24.37 -7.92
C LEU A 224 -3.72 -23.48 -8.18
N THR A 225 -4.88 -24.09 -8.39
CA THR A 225 -6.16 -23.40 -8.58
C THR A 225 -7.25 -24.03 -7.72
N GLY A 226 -8.38 -23.35 -7.56
CA GLY A 226 -9.53 -23.88 -6.83
C GLY A 226 -9.21 -24.19 -5.36
N MET A 227 -9.63 -25.35 -4.87
CA MET A 227 -9.51 -25.70 -3.45
C MET A 227 -8.07 -25.89 -2.96
N ALA A 228 -7.17 -26.39 -3.82
CA ALA A 228 -5.77 -26.56 -3.46
C ALA A 228 -5.08 -25.20 -3.25
N GLY A 229 -5.28 -24.29 -4.20
CA GLY A 229 -4.80 -22.91 -4.09
C GLY A 229 -5.44 -22.17 -2.91
N ALA A 230 -6.73 -22.39 -2.67
CA ALA A 230 -7.43 -21.81 -1.51
C ALA A 230 -6.82 -22.26 -0.19
N THR A 231 -6.53 -23.55 -0.05
CA THR A 231 -5.92 -24.11 1.16
C THR A 231 -4.55 -23.48 1.41
N VAL A 232 -3.68 -23.42 0.40
CA VAL A 232 -2.35 -22.81 0.53
C VAL A 232 -2.45 -21.31 0.84
N GLY A 233 -3.34 -20.59 0.16
CA GLY A 233 -3.58 -19.17 0.38
C GLY A 233 -4.07 -18.87 1.80
N MET A 234 -5.03 -19.66 2.31
CA MET A 234 -5.55 -19.52 3.68
C MET A 234 -4.50 -19.84 4.74
N VAL A 235 -3.72 -20.91 4.56
CA VAL A 235 -2.60 -21.22 5.47
C VAL A 235 -1.59 -20.08 5.47
N THR A 236 -1.22 -19.56 4.29
CA THR A 236 -0.30 -18.42 4.17
C THR A 236 -0.86 -17.16 4.84
N MET A 237 -2.15 -16.88 4.67
CA MET A 237 -2.85 -15.77 5.34
C MET A 237 -2.77 -15.89 6.86
N LEU A 238 -3.05 -17.06 7.42
CA LEU A 238 -2.98 -17.31 8.87
C LEU A 238 -1.55 -17.18 9.40
N LEU A 239 -0.57 -17.72 8.68
CA LEU A 239 0.84 -17.61 9.05
C LEU A 239 1.32 -16.14 9.01
N LEU A 240 0.92 -15.37 8.01
CA LEU A 240 1.21 -13.94 7.92
C LEU A 240 0.51 -13.14 9.02
N GLY A 241 -0.74 -13.48 9.35
CA GLY A 241 -1.48 -12.86 10.47
C GLY A 241 -0.80 -13.14 11.82
N TYR A 242 -0.39 -14.38 12.06
CA TYR A 242 0.37 -14.75 13.25
C TYR A 242 1.75 -14.06 13.29
N ALA A 243 2.46 -14.00 12.16
CA ALA A 243 3.72 -13.28 12.05
C ALA A 243 3.52 -11.78 12.34
N ALA A 244 2.48 -11.15 11.79
CA ALA A 244 2.16 -9.75 12.03
C ALA A 244 1.97 -9.47 13.53
N TRP A 245 1.16 -10.29 14.20
CA TRP A 245 0.91 -10.18 15.63
C TRP A 245 2.17 -10.42 16.47
N GLY A 246 2.93 -11.46 16.16
CA GLY A 246 4.16 -11.79 16.88
C GLY A 246 5.27 -10.76 16.67
N ILE A 247 5.41 -10.19 15.48
CA ILE A 247 6.32 -9.07 15.17
C ILE A 247 5.92 -7.84 15.97
N TYR A 248 4.63 -7.52 16.03
CA TYR A 248 4.12 -6.43 16.87
C TYR A 248 4.44 -6.64 18.36
N LYS A 249 4.43 -7.90 18.82
CA LYS A 249 4.85 -8.31 20.17
C LYS A 249 6.36 -8.48 20.33
N LEU A 250 7.17 -8.14 19.31
CA LEU A 250 8.62 -8.25 19.32
C LEU A 250 9.14 -9.67 19.63
N ASN A 251 8.40 -10.69 19.23
CA ASN A 251 8.79 -12.09 19.39
C ASN A 251 9.74 -12.52 18.25
N ILE A 252 10.97 -12.92 18.59
CA ILE A 252 11.97 -13.36 17.61
C ILE A 252 11.52 -14.59 16.79
N LYS A 253 10.68 -15.46 17.36
CA LYS A 253 10.14 -16.62 16.63
C LYS A 253 9.25 -16.18 15.47
N ALA A 254 8.48 -15.10 15.64
CA ALA A 254 7.64 -14.55 14.60
C ALA A 254 8.46 -13.87 13.49
N TRP A 255 9.60 -13.27 13.84
CA TRP A 255 10.56 -12.76 12.86
C TRP A 255 11.14 -13.89 11.99
N TRP A 256 11.56 -15.01 12.61
CA TRP A 256 12.02 -16.19 11.86
C TRP A 256 10.92 -16.78 10.98
N LEU A 257 9.69 -16.85 11.48
CA LEU A 257 8.55 -17.28 10.67
C LEU A 257 8.37 -16.38 9.44
N ALA A 258 8.36 -15.05 9.61
CA ALA A 258 8.26 -14.12 8.49
C ALA A 258 9.41 -14.30 7.50
N ALA A 259 10.64 -14.48 7.98
CA ALA A 259 11.80 -14.78 7.13
C ALA A 259 11.57 -16.05 6.30
N TRP A 260 11.14 -17.15 6.92
CA TRP A 260 10.87 -18.40 6.23
C TRP A 260 9.74 -18.29 5.21
N ILE A 261 8.63 -17.61 5.55
CA ILE A 261 7.53 -17.37 4.61
C ILE A 261 8.04 -16.61 3.39
N THR A 262 8.85 -15.56 3.59
CA THR A 262 9.40 -14.78 2.47
C THR A 262 10.37 -15.61 1.63
N ILE A 263 11.28 -16.38 2.23
CA ILE A 263 12.21 -17.25 1.49
C ILE A 263 11.44 -18.31 0.70
N ALA A 264 10.51 -19.01 1.34
CA ALA A 264 9.69 -20.03 0.69
C ALA A 264 8.84 -19.43 -0.43
N GLY A 265 8.25 -18.25 -0.22
CA GLY A 265 7.49 -17.54 -1.25
C GLY A 265 8.36 -17.12 -2.43
N ALA A 266 9.54 -16.55 -2.17
CA ALA A 266 10.49 -16.16 -3.21
C ALA A 266 10.99 -17.36 -4.03
N LEU A 267 11.35 -18.47 -3.36
CA LEU A 267 11.75 -19.71 -4.03
C LEU A 267 10.59 -20.31 -4.83
N SER A 268 9.38 -20.34 -4.26
CA SER A 268 8.19 -20.83 -4.97
C SER A 268 7.95 -20.03 -6.24
N MET A 269 8.01 -18.69 -6.16
CA MET A 269 7.85 -17.80 -7.31
C MET A 269 8.95 -18.04 -8.36
N ALA A 270 10.22 -18.07 -7.95
CA ALA A 270 11.34 -18.27 -8.85
C ALA A 270 11.27 -19.63 -9.58
N ILE A 271 11.00 -20.71 -8.85
CA ILE A 271 10.85 -22.06 -9.44
C ILE A 271 9.64 -22.09 -10.38
N THR A 272 8.50 -21.53 -9.96
CA THR A 272 7.28 -21.53 -10.77
C THR A 272 7.49 -20.77 -12.07
N PHE A 273 8.02 -19.55 -12.04
CA PHE A 273 8.21 -18.76 -13.26
C PHE A 273 9.42 -19.20 -14.10
N SER A 274 10.33 -20.03 -13.56
CA SER A 274 11.35 -20.71 -14.37
C SER A 274 10.80 -21.87 -15.20
N GLN A 275 9.66 -22.44 -14.79
CA GLN A 275 9.04 -23.62 -15.44
C GLN A 275 7.76 -23.28 -16.19
N VAL A 276 7.02 -22.29 -15.70
CA VAL A 276 5.69 -21.92 -16.18
C VAL A 276 5.73 -20.48 -16.66
N SER A 277 5.30 -20.26 -17.90
CA SER A 277 5.25 -18.91 -18.45
C SER A 277 4.28 -18.03 -17.66
N LEU A 278 4.65 -16.77 -17.46
CA LEU A 278 3.80 -15.78 -16.80
C LEU A 278 2.46 -15.57 -17.54
N LEU A 279 2.41 -15.92 -18.84
CA LEU A 279 1.18 -15.93 -19.64
C LEU A 279 0.22 -17.06 -19.25
N GLU A 280 0.73 -18.28 -19.01
CA GLU A 280 -0.10 -19.39 -18.53
C GLU A 280 -0.70 -19.06 -17.15
N PHE A 281 0.04 -18.33 -16.33
CA PHE A 281 -0.49 -17.81 -15.07
C PHE A 281 -1.69 -16.88 -15.30
N PHE A 282 -1.59 -15.94 -16.23
CA PHE A 282 -2.68 -15.01 -16.52
C PHE A 282 -3.85 -15.65 -17.26
N ASP A 283 -3.62 -16.65 -18.11
CA ASP A 283 -4.68 -17.40 -18.77
C ASP A 283 -5.64 -18.03 -17.74
N LYS A 284 -5.08 -18.59 -16.66
CA LYS A 284 -5.86 -19.18 -15.56
C LYS A 284 -6.68 -18.17 -14.77
N THR A 285 -6.34 -16.87 -14.82
CA THR A 285 -7.08 -15.81 -14.11
C THR A 285 -8.47 -15.55 -14.68
N GLY A 286 -8.80 -16.10 -15.85
CA GLY A 286 -10.10 -15.91 -16.50
C GLY A 286 -10.25 -14.51 -17.09
N LEU A 287 -9.13 -13.90 -17.49
CA LEU A 287 -9.14 -12.64 -18.21
C LEU A 287 -9.79 -12.84 -19.59
N PRO A 288 -10.59 -11.87 -20.07
CA PRO A 288 -11.05 -11.85 -21.46
C PRO A 288 -9.86 -11.95 -22.43
N GLU A 289 -10.01 -12.71 -23.53
CA GLU A 289 -8.94 -12.97 -24.50
C GLU A 289 -8.25 -11.68 -24.97
N GLN A 290 -9.02 -10.63 -25.23
CA GLN A 290 -8.48 -9.34 -25.66
C GLN A 290 -7.59 -8.67 -24.61
N GLN A 291 -7.91 -8.80 -23.32
CA GLN A 291 -7.07 -8.29 -22.23
C GLN A 291 -5.82 -9.15 -22.06
N LEU A 292 -5.94 -10.46 -22.24
CA LEU A 292 -4.82 -11.40 -22.19
C LEU A 292 -3.82 -11.13 -23.32
N GLU A 293 -4.28 -10.82 -24.53
CA GLU A 293 -3.42 -10.46 -25.67
C GLU A 293 -2.65 -9.16 -25.42
N MET A 294 -3.34 -8.11 -24.94
CA MET A 294 -2.68 -6.85 -24.57
C MET A 294 -1.62 -7.07 -23.49
N LEU A 295 -1.96 -7.85 -22.46
CA LEU A 295 -1.06 -8.19 -21.38
C LEU A 295 0.15 -9.00 -21.88
N LYS A 296 -0.08 -9.96 -22.79
CA LYS A 296 0.97 -10.78 -23.41
C LYS A 296 2.00 -9.94 -24.17
N GLN A 297 1.52 -8.99 -24.97
CA GLN A 297 2.40 -8.10 -25.74
C GLN A 297 3.25 -7.23 -24.82
N ALA A 298 2.67 -6.70 -23.74
CA ALA A 298 3.38 -5.82 -22.84
C ALA A 298 4.36 -6.55 -21.90
N ILE A 299 4.04 -7.78 -21.48
CA ILE A 299 4.95 -8.64 -20.70
C ILE A 299 6.15 -9.06 -21.54
N THR A 300 5.92 -9.61 -22.73
CA THR A 300 7.01 -10.13 -23.59
C THR A 300 8.03 -9.05 -23.95
N LYS A 301 7.59 -7.79 -24.08
CA LYS A 301 8.48 -6.66 -24.33
C LYS A 301 9.31 -6.23 -23.12
N ASN A 302 8.77 -6.40 -21.91
CA ASN A 302 9.33 -5.85 -20.66
C ASN A 302 9.72 -6.95 -19.64
N GLU A 303 9.82 -8.21 -20.06
CA GLU A 303 10.02 -9.37 -19.20
C GLU A 303 11.21 -9.18 -18.25
N VAL A 304 12.38 -8.86 -18.82
CA VAL A 304 13.62 -8.62 -18.05
C VAL A 304 13.46 -7.47 -17.05
N ALA A 305 12.72 -6.41 -17.42
CA ALA A 305 12.53 -5.27 -16.52
C ALA A 305 11.62 -5.62 -15.34
N ILE A 306 10.57 -6.42 -15.57
CA ILE A 306 9.66 -6.92 -14.53
C ILE A 306 10.40 -7.85 -13.58
N GLU A 307 11.22 -8.76 -14.10
CA GLU A 307 12.06 -9.67 -13.31
C GLU A 307 13.05 -8.90 -12.44
N ILE A 308 13.78 -7.94 -13.02
CA ILE A 308 14.73 -7.10 -12.28
C ILE A 308 13.99 -6.34 -11.17
N LEU A 309 12.83 -5.75 -11.45
CA LEU A 309 12.04 -5.03 -10.46
C LEU A 309 11.64 -5.94 -9.29
N PHE A 310 11.22 -7.18 -9.58
CA PHE A 310 10.88 -8.18 -8.56
C PHE A 310 12.10 -8.57 -7.71
N VAL A 311 13.25 -8.84 -8.35
CA VAL A 311 14.50 -9.18 -7.64
C VAL A 311 14.97 -8.03 -6.75
N VAL A 312 14.94 -6.79 -7.26
CA VAL A 312 15.28 -5.60 -6.48
C VAL A 312 14.35 -5.45 -5.28
N GLN A 313 13.04 -5.62 -5.47
CA GLN A 313 12.05 -5.54 -4.39
C GLN A 313 12.31 -6.61 -3.31
N LEU A 314 12.65 -7.84 -3.71
CA LEU A 314 13.02 -8.91 -2.79
C LEU A 314 14.29 -8.55 -2.00
N ILE A 315 15.35 -8.09 -2.66
CA ILE A 315 16.61 -7.71 -2.01
C ILE A 315 16.38 -6.60 -0.98
N VAL A 316 15.60 -5.57 -1.35
CA VAL A 316 15.26 -4.47 -0.45
C VAL A 316 14.47 -4.98 0.75
N TYR A 317 13.46 -5.81 0.53
CA TYR A 317 12.65 -6.38 1.61
C TYR A 317 13.48 -7.26 2.55
N PHE A 318 14.34 -8.15 2.02
CA PHE A 318 15.24 -8.98 2.83
C PHE A 318 16.25 -8.16 3.62
N SER A 319 16.85 -7.15 2.99
CA SER A 319 17.77 -6.23 3.67
C SER A 319 17.09 -5.53 4.83
N PHE A 320 15.84 -5.07 4.63
CA PHE A 320 15.03 -4.47 5.68
C PHE A 320 14.69 -5.47 6.79
N LEU A 321 14.29 -6.70 6.45
CA LEU A 321 14.00 -7.77 7.41
C LEU A 321 15.21 -8.09 8.29
N LEU A 322 16.40 -8.19 7.70
CA LEU A 322 17.66 -8.43 8.41
C LEU A 322 18.01 -7.25 9.32
N TYR A 323 17.86 -6.02 8.84
CA TYR A 323 18.05 -4.81 9.64
C TYR A 323 17.10 -4.77 10.86
N MET A 324 15.87 -5.25 10.72
CA MET A 324 14.90 -5.33 11.82
C MET A 324 15.26 -6.32 12.93
N LYS A 325 16.08 -7.35 12.63
CA LYS A 325 16.47 -8.39 13.60
C LYS A 325 17.04 -7.81 14.90
N ARG A 326 17.75 -6.67 14.82
CA ARG A 326 18.37 -6.00 15.98
C ARG A 326 17.36 -5.59 17.07
N TYR A 327 16.12 -5.27 16.70
CA TYR A 327 15.09 -4.85 17.67
C TYR A 327 14.57 -6.01 18.52
N PHE A 328 14.58 -7.23 17.97
CA PHE A 328 14.13 -8.43 18.66
C PHE A 328 15.16 -8.90 19.70
N ASN A 329 16.44 -8.88 19.35
CA ASN A 329 17.52 -9.28 20.27
C ASN A 329 17.59 -8.37 21.50
N ALA A 330 17.38 -7.05 21.32
CA ALA A 330 17.43 -6.10 22.42
C ALA A 330 16.34 -6.34 23.48
N GLN A 331 15.18 -6.86 23.09
CA GLN A 331 14.12 -7.21 24.04
C GLN A 331 14.43 -8.52 24.78
N SER A 332 14.90 -9.55 24.08
CA SER A 332 15.27 -10.81 24.73
C SER A 332 16.34 -10.62 25.81
N SER A 333 17.29 -9.71 25.60
CA SER A 333 18.26 -9.35 26.64
C SER A 333 17.63 -8.65 27.84
N ARG A 334 16.61 -7.81 27.66
CA ARG A 334 15.91 -7.15 28.78
C ARG A 334 15.13 -8.15 29.63
N GLU A 335 14.45 -9.11 29.01
CA GLU A 335 13.67 -10.13 29.70
C GLU A 335 14.54 -11.10 30.52
N LEU A 336 15.80 -11.34 30.13
CA LEU A 336 16.74 -12.18 30.90
C LEU A 336 17.26 -11.51 32.18
N HIS A 337 17.10 -10.20 32.31
CA HIS A 337 17.57 -9.42 33.46
C HIS A 337 16.45 -9.02 34.45
N THR A 338 15.22 -9.44 34.19
CA THR A 338 14.04 -9.25 35.05
C THR A 338 13.58 -10.58 35.61
#